data_AF-A0A941ZUU4-F1
#
_entry.id   AF-A0A941ZUU4-F1
#
_cell.length_a   1.000
_cell.length_b   1.000
_cell.length_c   1.000
_cell.angle_alpha   90.00
_cell.angle_beta   90.00
_cell.angle_gamma   90.00
#
_symmetry.space_group_name_H-M   'P 1'
#
loop_
_entity.id
_entity.type
_entity.pdbx_description
1 polymer ?
#
loop_
_entity_poly.entity_id
_entity_poly.type
_entity_poly.pdbx_seq_one_letter_code
_entity_poly.pdbx_strand_id
1 'polypeptide(L)'
;MARVLSETVNLDIDHLHEAARVELGKWLADQQPYLSFIKKGKSGTDVSGYFRDALGCTEYTDAKHNTNQAKVAVEAYCAYKEWVGDDKKEVKRRFVELCATQLQAGQPVNLTTLSAMIDHQDPEAFSQFVRDNQYSVGEVFNPHKTTFMTWKRITKTFGSVKVSFDVQDVTDGKIDYDPDLQCLVIKSPPQTLINEILENKSTNNDGVA
;
A
#
# COMPACT_ATOMS: atom_id res chain seq x y z
N MET A 1 35.36 -9.40 50.48
CA MET A 1 35.43 -8.89 49.09
C MET A 1 34.04 -8.46 48.67
N ALA A 2 33.81 -7.16 48.53
CA ALA A 2 32.51 -6.65 48.08
C ALA A 2 32.38 -6.85 46.56
N ARG A 3 31.31 -7.53 46.14
CA ARG A 3 31.01 -7.78 44.73
C ARG A 3 30.30 -6.55 44.18
N VAL A 4 30.93 -5.85 43.25
CA VAL A 4 30.30 -4.72 42.54
C VAL A 4 29.24 -5.32 41.59
N LEU A 5 27.98 -4.93 41.77
CA LEU A 5 26.91 -5.24 40.84
C LEU A 5 27.00 -4.23 39.69
N SER A 6 27.22 -4.72 38.47
CA SER A 6 27.19 -3.92 37.26
C SER A 6 25.75 -3.76 36.78
N GLU A 7 25.27 -2.52 36.70
CA GLU A 7 23.99 -2.20 36.07
C GLU A 7 24.03 -2.66 34.60
N THR A 8 23.09 -3.53 34.24
CA THR A 8 22.90 -3.98 32.86
C THR A 8 21.60 -3.39 32.36
N VAL A 9 21.70 -2.41 31.46
CA VAL A 9 20.53 -1.87 30.76
C VAL A 9 20.09 -2.89 29.74
N ASN A 10 18.95 -3.53 29.98
CA ASN A 10 18.31 -4.41 29.00
C ASN A 10 17.21 -3.64 28.28
N LEU A 11 17.20 -3.74 26.95
CA LEU A 11 16.16 -3.17 26.12
C LEU A 11 15.04 -4.21 25.97
N ASP A 12 13.88 -3.94 26.56
CA ASP A 12 12.68 -4.73 26.32
C ASP A 12 12.11 -4.37 24.94
N ILE A 13 12.31 -5.28 23.98
CA ILE A 13 11.87 -5.09 22.59
C ILE A 13 10.39 -5.54 22.43
N ASP A 14 9.82 -6.25 23.39
CA ASP A 14 8.46 -6.79 23.27
C ASP A 14 7.39 -5.73 23.50
N HIS A 15 7.71 -4.67 24.24
CA HIS A 15 6.86 -3.49 24.43
C HIS A 15 7.29 -2.27 23.58
N LEU A 16 8.08 -2.48 22.52
CA LEU A 16 8.55 -1.39 21.66
C LEU A 16 7.41 -0.82 20.80
N HIS A 17 6.83 0.30 21.23
CA HIS A 17 5.76 0.98 20.49
C HIS A 17 6.23 1.57 19.16
N GLU A 18 7.34 2.31 19.19
CA GLU A 18 7.98 2.90 18.01
C GLU A 18 9.48 3.08 18.26
N ALA A 19 10.28 2.95 17.20
CA ALA A 19 11.69 3.30 17.21
C ALA A 19 12.04 4.11 15.96
N ALA A 20 13.00 5.02 16.09
CA ALA A 20 13.60 5.71 14.96
C ALA A 20 14.93 5.05 14.59
N ARG A 21 15.14 4.81 13.29
CA ARG A 21 16.41 4.39 12.71
C ARG A 21 16.97 5.55 11.91
N VAL A 22 18.21 5.95 12.24
CA VAL A 22 18.96 6.98 11.52
C VAL A 22 20.15 6.32 10.81
N GLU A 23 20.20 6.44 9.49
CA GLU A 23 21.35 6.03 8.67
C GLU A 23 22.32 7.21 8.53
N LEU A 24 23.33 7.26 9.40
CA LEU A 24 24.28 8.37 9.46
C LEU A 24 25.01 8.63 8.15
N GLY A 25 25.39 7.58 7.40
CA GLY A 25 26.05 7.73 6.11
C GLY A 25 25.19 8.46 5.07
N LYS A 26 23.90 8.12 5.01
CA LYS A 26 22.93 8.80 4.16
C LYS A 26 22.70 10.25 4.61
N TRP A 27 22.59 10.46 5.92
CA TRP A 27 22.41 11.80 6.48
C TRP A 27 23.60 12.72 6.14
N LEU A 28 24.83 12.23 6.32
CA LEU A 28 26.05 12.98 5.98
C LEU A 28 26.20 13.24 4.47
N ALA A 29 25.62 12.38 3.63
CA ALA A 29 25.62 12.51 2.18
C ALA A 29 24.40 13.28 1.62
N ASP A 30 23.54 13.82 2.49
CA ASP A 30 22.26 14.46 2.13
C ASP A 30 21.35 13.57 1.25
N GLN A 31 21.34 12.27 1.55
CA GLN A 31 20.56 11.26 0.84
C GLN A 31 19.33 10.84 1.66
N GLN A 32 18.15 10.90 1.04
CA GLN A 32 16.90 10.45 1.65
C GLN A 32 16.54 9.00 1.26
N PRO A 33 15.84 8.23 2.11
CA PRO A 33 15.50 8.56 3.49
C PRO A 33 16.65 8.14 4.42
N TYR A 34 17.19 9.07 5.21
CA TYR A 34 18.14 8.73 6.27
C TYR A 34 17.47 8.48 7.61
N LEU A 35 16.21 8.87 7.79
CA LEU A 35 15.40 8.65 8.98
C LEU A 35 14.22 7.75 8.63
N SER A 36 14.00 6.68 9.40
CA SER A 36 12.86 5.78 9.24
C SER A 36 12.31 5.36 10.60
N PHE A 37 11.03 5.00 10.66
CA PHE A 37 10.37 4.59 11.90
C PHE A 37 9.94 3.14 11.84
N ILE A 38 10.19 2.40 12.91
CA ILE A 38 9.82 1.00 13.09
C ILE A 38 8.63 0.97 14.06
N LYS A 39 7.48 0.48 13.60
CA LYS A 39 6.28 0.28 14.43
C LYS A 39 6.07 -1.21 14.68
N LYS A 40 6.14 -1.66 15.93
CA LYS A 40 5.94 -3.08 16.29
C LYS A 40 4.49 -3.25 16.78
N GLY A 41 3.51 -3.24 15.87
CA GLY A 41 2.12 -3.63 16.17
C GLY A 41 1.01 -2.80 15.51
N LYS A 42 -0.20 -3.38 15.47
CA LYS A 42 -1.46 -2.73 15.04
C LYS A 42 -2.15 -1.97 16.18
N SER A 43 -1.41 -1.37 17.10
CA SER A 43 -2.06 -0.53 18.12
C SER A 43 -2.47 0.77 17.43
N GLY A 44 -3.76 0.93 17.17
CA GLY A 44 -4.37 2.10 16.54
C GLY A 44 -4.38 3.35 17.42
N THR A 45 -3.44 3.46 18.35
CA THR A 45 -3.24 4.66 19.17
C THR A 45 -2.08 5.45 18.59
N ASP A 46 -2.34 6.73 18.31
CA ASP A 46 -1.38 7.71 17.79
C ASP A 46 -0.34 8.12 18.85
N VAL A 47 0.21 7.14 19.58
CA VAL A 47 1.37 7.31 20.46
C VAL A 47 2.61 7.71 19.64
N SER A 48 2.52 7.52 18.32
CA SER A 48 3.58 7.83 17.36
C SER A 48 3.77 9.32 17.07
N GLY A 49 2.75 10.16 17.25
CA GLY A 49 2.86 11.60 17.05
C GLY A 49 3.87 12.24 18.00
N TYR A 50 3.69 12.02 19.30
CA TYR A 50 4.55 12.61 20.34
C TYR A 50 6.04 12.20 20.20
N PHE A 51 6.32 10.94 19.83
CA PHE A 51 7.70 10.48 19.63
C PHE A 51 8.38 11.19 18.45
N ARG A 52 7.63 11.43 17.36
CA ARG A 52 8.12 12.18 16.20
C ARG A 52 8.31 13.67 16.51
N ASP A 53 7.37 14.27 17.23
CA ASP A 53 7.45 15.66 17.68
C ASP A 53 8.66 15.88 18.59
N ALA A 54 8.92 14.95 19.53
CA ALA A 54 10.08 15.00 20.41
C ALA A 54 11.43 14.93 19.66
N LEU A 55 11.47 14.23 18.52
CA LEU A 55 12.63 14.17 17.65
C LEU A 55 12.70 15.35 16.67
N GLY A 56 11.74 16.28 16.70
CA GLY A 56 11.64 17.38 15.74
C GLY A 56 11.39 16.91 14.30
N CYS A 57 10.82 15.71 14.13
CA CYS A 57 10.57 15.14 12.82
C CYS A 57 9.28 15.73 12.23
N THR A 58 9.41 16.86 11.54
CA THR A 58 8.29 17.58 10.89
C THR A 58 7.88 16.97 9.55
N GLU A 59 8.79 16.27 8.86
CA GLU A 59 8.57 15.68 7.53
C GLU A 59 8.26 14.18 7.57
N TYR A 60 7.47 13.74 8.56
CA TYR A 60 6.94 12.37 8.52
C TYR A 60 5.61 12.33 7.79
N THR A 61 5.62 11.87 6.55
CA THR A 61 4.40 11.48 5.85
C THR A 61 4.28 9.96 5.84
N ASP A 62 3.16 9.45 6.37
CA ASP A 62 2.86 8.01 6.41
C ASP A 62 2.98 7.40 4.99
N ALA A 63 3.59 6.20 4.88
CA ALA A 63 3.67 5.42 3.65
C ALA A 63 2.32 5.33 2.92
N LYS A 64 1.23 5.20 3.70
CA LYS A 64 -0.14 5.21 3.16
C LYS A 64 -0.50 6.55 2.51
N HIS A 65 -0.15 7.67 3.14
CA HIS A 65 -0.39 9.02 2.63
C HIS A 65 0.40 9.26 1.34
N ASN A 66 1.72 9.04 1.35
CA ASN A 66 2.56 9.22 0.17
C ASN A 66 2.09 8.38 -1.01
N THR A 67 1.83 7.09 -0.78
CA THR A 67 1.34 6.20 -1.85
C THR A 67 -0.01 6.68 -2.39
N ASN A 68 -0.88 7.22 -1.53
CA ASN A 68 -2.16 7.76 -1.97
C ASN A 68 -1.98 9.05 -2.78
N GLN A 69 -1.17 10.00 -2.31
CA GLN A 69 -0.88 11.24 -3.03
C GLN A 69 -0.21 10.97 -4.37
N ALA A 70 0.73 10.02 -4.43
CA ALA A 70 1.37 9.61 -5.68
C ALA A 70 0.34 9.04 -6.66
N LYS A 71 -0.62 8.23 -6.20
CA LYS A 71 -1.72 7.74 -7.05
C LYS A 71 -2.60 8.86 -7.58
N VAL A 72 -2.98 9.82 -6.73
CA VAL A 72 -3.78 10.99 -7.15
C VAL A 72 -3.02 11.80 -8.19
N ALA A 73 -1.74 12.07 -7.95
CA ALA A 73 -0.88 12.80 -8.89
C ALA A 73 -0.75 12.07 -10.23
N VAL A 74 -0.59 10.74 -10.23
CA VAL A 74 -0.56 9.93 -11.47
C VAL A 74 -1.87 10.03 -12.23
N GLU A 75 -3.02 9.96 -11.55
CA GLU A 75 -4.32 10.09 -12.21
C GLU A 75 -4.51 11.48 -12.82
N ALA A 76 -4.08 12.53 -12.13
CA ALA A 76 -4.10 13.89 -12.63
C ALA A 76 -3.10 14.11 -13.78
N TYR A 77 -1.91 13.51 -13.71
CA TYR A 77 -0.91 13.59 -14.78
C TYR A 77 -1.38 12.89 -16.05
N CYS A 78 -2.00 11.70 -15.94
CA CYS A 78 -2.64 11.05 -17.09
C CYS A 78 -3.72 11.96 -17.70
N ALA A 79 -4.51 12.66 -16.88
CA ALA A 79 -5.51 13.59 -17.39
C ALA A 79 -4.87 14.81 -18.08
N TYR A 80 -3.80 15.36 -17.51
CA TYR A 80 -3.03 16.47 -18.08
C TYR A 80 -2.38 16.12 -19.43
N LYS A 81 -1.85 14.90 -19.57
CA LYS A 81 -1.29 14.38 -20.83
C LYS A 81 -2.34 13.82 -21.79
N GLU A 82 -3.62 13.89 -21.44
CA GLU A 82 -4.74 13.30 -22.18
C GLU A 82 -4.57 11.78 -22.44
N TRP A 83 -3.81 11.09 -21.58
CA TRP A 83 -3.66 9.64 -21.62
C TRP A 83 -4.92 8.97 -21.09
N VAL A 84 -5.62 8.28 -21.98
CA VAL A 84 -6.90 7.60 -21.73
C VAL A 84 -6.83 6.13 -22.14
N GLY A 85 -7.87 5.35 -21.83
CA GLY A 85 -7.95 3.95 -22.25
C GLY A 85 -6.73 3.13 -21.82
N ASP A 86 -6.06 2.52 -22.79
CA ASP A 86 -4.96 1.59 -22.54
C ASP A 86 -3.67 2.29 -22.07
N ASP A 87 -3.40 3.53 -22.49
CA ASP A 87 -2.24 4.29 -22.01
C ASP A 87 -2.33 4.54 -20.50
N LYS A 88 -3.52 4.95 -20.04
CA LYS A 88 -3.78 5.15 -18.60
C LYS A 88 -3.68 3.85 -17.82
N LYS A 89 -4.17 2.73 -18.37
CA LYS A 89 -4.04 1.41 -17.73
C LYS A 89 -2.58 1.00 -17.61
N GLU A 90 -1.79 1.22 -18.66
CA GLU A 90 -0.37 0.89 -18.70
C GLU A 90 0.41 1.70 -17.65
N VAL A 91 0.17 3.01 -17.55
CA VAL A 91 0.79 3.85 -16.50
C VAL A 91 0.44 3.34 -15.10
N LYS A 92 -0.84 3.01 -14.83
CA LYS A 92 -1.25 2.44 -13.55
C LYS A 92 -0.60 1.09 -13.27
N ARG A 93 -0.45 0.24 -14.29
CA ARG A 93 0.21 -1.06 -14.20
C ARG A 93 1.67 -0.89 -13.78
N ARG A 94 2.41 -0.03 -14.49
CA ARG A 94 3.84 0.20 -14.19
C ARG A 94 4.03 0.81 -12.80
N PHE A 95 3.15 1.74 -12.37
CA PHE A 95 3.12 2.25 -10.98
C PHE A 95 3.01 1.13 -9.94
N VAL A 96 2.04 0.23 -10.13
CA VAL A 96 1.81 -0.90 -9.22
C VAL A 96 3.02 -1.83 -9.21
N GLU A 97 3.63 -2.10 -10.36
CA GLU A 97 4.81 -2.97 -10.50
C GLU A 97 6.06 -2.40 -9.84
N LEU A 98 6.34 -1.10 -10.02
CA LEU A 98 7.44 -0.44 -9.33
C LEU A 98 7.24 -0.51 -7.82
N CYS A 99 6.05 -0.13 -7.33
CA CYS A 99 5.74 -0.19 -5.90
C CYS A 99 5.87 -1.61 -5.33
N ALA A 100 5.40 -2.63 -6.06
CA ALA A 100 5.48 -4.01 -5.64
C ALA A 100 6.94 -4.52 -5.60
N THR A 101 7.73 -4.21 -6.62
CA THR A 101 9.16 -4.57 -6.71
C THR A 101 9.95 -3.94 -5.57
N GLN A 102 9.78 -2.63 -5.33
CA GLN A 102 10.46 -1.91 -4.26
C GLN A 102 10.04 -2.44 -2.88
N LEU A 103 8.74 -2.70 -2.67
CA LEU A 103 8.26 -3.30 -1.43
C LEU A 103 8.87 -4.69 -1.18
N GLN A 104 8.97 -5.54 -2.21
CA GLN A 104 9.57 -6.86 -2.10
C GLN A 104 11.07 -6.79 -1.77
N ALA A 105 11.78 -5.81 -2.33
CA ALA A 105 13.18 -5.56 -2.05
C ALA A 105 13.43 -4.83 -0.71
N GLY A 106 12.37 -4.44 0.01
CA GLY A 106 12.48 -3.60 1.21
C GLY A 106 13.09 -2.22 0.93
N GLN A 107 12.96 -1.73 -0.31
CA GLN A 107 13.49 -0.45 -0.77
C GLN A 107 12.37 0.59 -0.90
N PRO A 108 12.70 1.88 -0.74
CA PRO A 108 11.75 2.95 -0.99
C PRO A 108 11.57 3.21 -2.50
N VAL A 109 10.48 3.88 -2.86
CA VAL A 109 10.27 4.46 -4.18
C VAL A 109 10.84 5.87 -4.21
N ASN A 110 11.64 6.18 -5.22
CA ASN A 110 12.09 7.54 -5.50
C ASN A 110 11.16 8.18 -6.55
N LEU A 111 10.76 9.43 -6.33
CA LEU A 111 9.85 10.17 -7.20
C LEU A 111 10.42 10.34 -8.62
N THR A 112 11.72 10.55 -8.77
CA THR A 112 12.39 10.63 -10.09
C THR A 112 12.36 9.31 -10.84
N THR A 113 12.58 8.18 -10.15
CA THR A 113 12.47 6.84 -10.75
C THR A 113 11.02 6.54 -11.15
N LEU A 114 10.07 6.93 -10.31
CA LEU A 114 8.66 6.83 -10.61
C LEU A 114 8.29 7.66 -11.86
N SER A 115 8.81 8.89 -11.94
CA SER A 115 8.61 9.80 -13.07
C SER A 115 9.11 9.19 -14.38
N ALA A 116 10.36 8.72 -14.41
CA ALA A 116 10.95 8.07 -15.58
C ALA A 116 10.21 6.82 -16.04
N MET A 117 9.60 6.08 -15.11
CA MET A 117 8.82 4.89 -15.44
C MET A 117 7.43 5.25 -16.01
N ILE A 118 6.79 6.29 -15.49
CA ILE A 118 5.49 6.79 -15.97
C ILE A 118 5.64 7.39 -17.37
N ASP A 119 6.62 8.28 -17.54
CA ASP A 119 6.88 9.00 -18.78
C ASP A 119 8.32 8.77 -19.22
N HIS A 120 8.53 7.71 -20.00
CA HIS A 120 9.83 7.37 -20.55
C HIS A 120 10.32 8.34 -21.64
N GLN A 121 9.43 9.13 -22.22
CA GLN A 121 9.78 10.13 -23.25
C GLN A 121 10.24 11.44 -22.60
N ASP A 122 9.65 11.78 -21.46
CA ASP A 122 10.01 12.94 -20.65
C ASP A 122 10.20 12.53 -19.18
N PRO A 123 11.38 11.98 -18.81
CA PRO A 123 11.60 11.34 -17.52
C PRO A 123 11.41 12.23 -16.30
N GLU A 124 11.49 13.55 -16.44
CA GLU A 124 11.36 14.50 -15.34
C GLU A 124 9.95 15.09 -15.21
N ALA A 125 9.14 15.05 -16.28
CA ALA A 125 7.88 15.77 -16.34
C ALA A 125 6.88 15.37 -15.26
N PHE A 126 6.77 14.10 -14.89
CA PHE A 126 5.87 13.72 -13.80
C PHE A 126 6.37 14.25 -12.44
N SER A 127 7.68 14.19 -12.17
CA SER A 127 8.23 14.73 -10.91
C SER A 127 8.09 16.25 -10.82
N GLN A 128 8.27 16.97 -11.94
CA GLN A 128 8.04 18.41 -12.03
C GLN A 128 6.55 18.72 -11.84
N PHE A 129 5.66 17.98 -12.52
CA PHE A 129 4.21 18.11 -12.35
C PHE A 129 3.79 17.91 -10.88
N VAL A 130 4.37 16.95 -10.17
CA VAL A 130 4.12 16.73 -8.74
C VAL A 130 4.50 17.95 -7.90
N ARG A 131 5.67 18.54 -8.16
CA ARG A 131 6.18 19.71 -7.43
C ARG A 131 5.39 20.98 -7.75
N ASP A 132 5.16 21.26 -9.03
CA ASP A 132 4.49 22.46 -9.51
C ASP A 132 3.03 22.54 -9.02
N ASN A 133 2.37 21.38 -8.92
CA ASN A 133 1.00 21.27 -8.41
C ASN A 133 0.94 20.98 -6.90
N GLN A 134 2.07 21.04 -6.20
CA GLN A 134 2.17 20.94 -4.73
C GLN A 134 1.53 19.67 -4.15
N TYR A 135 1.60 18.55 -4.88
CA TYR A 135 1.17 17.27 -4.33
C TYR A 135 2.10 16.88 -3.18
N SER A 136 1.52 16.47 -2.04
CA SER A 136 2.27 16.05 -0.85
C SER A 136 2.85 14.63 -1.01
N VAL A 137 3.71 14.46 -2.00
CA VAL A 137 4.48 13.23 -2.26
C VAL A 137 5.93 13.51 -1.91
N GLY A 138 6.48 12.77 -0.95
CA GLY A 138 7.90 12.86 -0.64
C GLY A 138 8.77 12.44 -1.83
N GLU A 139 9.93 13.07 -1.98
CA GLU A 139 10.94 12.69 -3.00
C GLU A 139 11.35 11.22 -2.89
N VAL A 140 11.31 10.67 -1.67
CA VAL A 140 11.51 9.25 -1.41
C VAL A 140 10.47 8.76 -0.39
N PHE A 141 9.75 7.68 -0.71
CA PHE A 141 8.70 7.16 0.17
C PHE A 141 8.62 5.63 0.15
N ASN A 142 8.19 5.05 1.26
CA ASN A 142 7.92 3.60 1.33
C ASN A 142 6.55 3.30 0.69
N PRO A 143 6.46 2.33 -0.25
CA PRO A 143 5.19 1.99 -0.87
C PRO A 143 4.26 1.23 0.09
N HIS A 144 2.99 1.65 0.17
CA HIS A 144 1.99 1.01 1.02
C HIS A 144 1.15 0.00 0.24
N LYS A 145 1.36 -1.30 0.52
CA LYS A 145 0.76 -2.45 -0.19
C LYS A 145 -0.73 -2.29 -0.46
N THR A 146 -1.51 -2.07 0.59
CA THR A 146 -2.97 -2.01 0.46
C THR A 146 -3.40 -0.84 -0.41
N THR A 147 -2.67 0.29 -0.39
CA THR A 147 -3.05 1.50 -1.16
C THR A 147 -2.78 1.32 -2.65
N PHE A 148 -1.58 0.89 -3.05
CA PHE A 148 -1.27 0.75 -4.47
C PHE A 148 -2.01 -0.45 -5.11
N MET A 149 -2.22 -1.53 -4.35
CA MET A 149 -2.93 -2.71 -4.86
C MET A 149 -4.38 -2.43 -5.24
N THR A 150 -5.01 -1.36 -4.74
CA THR A 150 -6.40 -1.01 -5.11
C THR A 150 -6.61 -0.74 -6.60
N TRP A 151 -5.57 -0.36 -7.34
CA TRP A 151 -5.70 -0.24 -8.81
C TRP A 151 -5.70 -1.58 -9.54
N LYS A 152 -5.14 -2.63 -8.93
CA LYS A 152 -5.12 -3.98 -9.50
C LYS A 152 -6.28 -4.83 -8.97
N ARG A 153 -6.64 -4.67 -7.70
CA ARG A 153 -7.48 -5.62 -6.97
C ARG A 153 -8.46 -4.95 -6.04
N ILE A 154 -9.72 -5.38 -6.11
CA ILE A 154 -10.78 -5.01 -5.17
C ILE A 154 -10.75 -6.04 -4.04
N THR A 155 -10.75 -5.59 -2.78
CA THR A 155 -10.82 -6.49 -1.61
C THR A 155 -11.69 -5.86 -0.55
N LYS A 156 -12.73 -6.58 -0.14
CA LYS A 156 -13.71 -6.15 0.87
C LYS A 156 -14.07 -7.32 1.79
N THR A 157 -14.38 -6.98 3.03
CA THR A 157 -14.88 -7.91 4.04
C THR A 157 -16.18 -7.36 4.58
N PHE A 158 -17.20 -8.21 4.67
CA PHE A 158 -18.51 -7.89 5.24
C PHE A 158 -19.03 -9.11 6.00
N GLY A 159 -19.31 -8.96 7.30
CA GLY A 159 -19.56 -10.10 8.19
C GLY A 159 -18.38 -11.08 8.19
N SER A 160 -18.66 -12.37 7.98
CA SER A 160 -17.67 -13.43 7.82
C SER A 160 -17.18 -13.62 6.37
N VAL A 161 -17.75 -12.89 5.41
CA VAL A 161 -17.42 -13.03 3.99
C VAL A 161 -16.28 -12.09 3.60
N LYS A 162 -15.31 -12.61 2.85
CA LYS A 162 -14.23 -11.84 2.23
C LYS A 162 -14.24 -12.07 0.73
N VAL A 163 -14.35 -10.99 -0.03
CA VAL A 163 -14.26 -11.02 -1.49
C VAL A 163 -12.98 -10.35 -1.95
N SER A 164 -12.34 -10.93 -2.96
CA SER A 164 -11.07 -10.44 -3.49
C SER A 164 -10.94 -10.88 -4.95
N PHE A 165 -10.93 -9.92 -5.88
CA PHE A 165 -10.86 -10.17 -7.32
C PHE A 165 -10.18 -9.00 -8.03
N ASP A 166 -9.62 -9.24 -9.22
CA ASP A 166 -8.91 -8.20 -9.95
C ASP A 166 -9.91 -7.21 -10.57
N VAL A 167 -9.51 -5.94 -10.67
CA VAL A 167 -10.34 -4.90 -11.32
C VAL A 167 -10.62 -5.28 -12.78
N GLN A 168 -9.68 -6.00 -13.41
CA GLN A 168 -9.85 -6.52 -14.76
C GLN A 168 -10.99 -7.55 -14.85
N ASP A 169 -11.22 -8.38 -13.82
CA ASP A 169 -12.30 -9.37 -13.84
C ASP A 169 -13.70 -8.71 -13.88
N VAL A 170 -13.82 -7.48 -13.39
CA VAL A 170 -15.04 -6.66 -13.53
C VAL A 170 -15.19 -6.16 -14.96
N THR A 171 -14.09 -5.69 -15.56
CA THR A 171 -14.08 -5.18 -16.94
C THR A 171 -14.33 -6.30 -17.96
N ASP A 172 -13.82 -7.50 -17.69
CA ASP A 172 -14.02 -8.72 -18.48
C ASP A 172 -15.42 -9.33 -18.27
N GLY A 173 -16.22 -8.78 -17.36
CA GLY A 173 -17.57 -9.25 -17.04
C GLY A 173 -17.63 -10.56 -16.27
N LYS A 174 -16.51 -11.09 -15.76
CA LYS A 174 -16.47 -12.28 -14.89
C LYS A 174 -17.08 -12.01 -13.52
N ILE A 175 -16.89 -10.79 -13.01
CA ILE A 175 -17.47 -10.31 -11.76
C ILE A 175 -18.46 -9.19 -12.10
N ASP A 176 -19.66 -9.28 -11.55
CA ASP A 176 -20.74 -8.33 -11.82
C ASP A 176 -21.56 -8.07 -10.55
N TYR A 177 -22.35 -7.00 -10.55
CA TYR A 177 -23.32 -6.72 -9.50
C TYR A 177 -24.72 -6.71 -10.09
N ASP A 178 -25.58 -7.59 -9.57
CA ASP A 178 -26.99 -7.61 -9.94
C ASP A 178 -27.77 -6.69 -8.98
N PRO A 179 -28.33 -5.57 -9.47
CA PRO A 179 -29.07 -4.63 -8.62
C PRO A 179 -30.44 -5.15 -8.18
N ASP A 180 -31.07 -6.03 -8.96
CA ASP A 180 -32.41 -6.56 -8.66
C ASP A 180 -32.34 -7.62 -7.57
N LEU A 181 -31.32 -8.49 -7.64
CA LEU A 181 -31.04 -9.53 -6.63
C LEU A 181 -30.13 -9.03 -5.50
N GLN A 182 -29.60 -7.81 -5.60
CA GLN A 182 -28.65 -7.19 -4.68
C GLN A 182 -27.44 -8.08 -4.36
N CYS A 183 -26.94 -8.83 -5.35
CA CYS A 183 -25.90 -9.84 -5.14
C CYS A 183 -24.67 -9.62 -6.02
N LEU A 184 -23.52 -10.09 -5.52
CA LEU A 184 -22.30 -10.18 -6.32
C LEU A 184 -22.39 -11.45 -7.18
N VAL A 185 -22.30 -11.29 -8.50
CA VAL A 185 -22.34 -12.39 -9.46
C VAL A 185 -20.90 -12.75 -9.84
N ILE A 186 -20.55 -14.01 -9.66
CA ILE A 186 -19.30 -14.60 -10.13
C ILE A 186 -19.64 -15.57 -11.26
N LYS A 187 -19.31 -15.20 -12.50
CA LYS A 187 -19.59 -16.02 -13.68
C LYS A 187 -18.55 -17.12 -13.83
N SER A 188 -19.00 -18.32 -14.20
CA SER A 188 -18.15 -19.50 -14.43
C SER A 188 -17.17 -19.82 -13.29
N PRO A 189 -17.64 -19.98 -12.03
CA PRO A 189 -16.76 -20.37 -10.93
C PRO A 189 -16.19 -21.78 -11.17
N PRO A 190 -15.01 -22.11 -10.60
CA PRO A 190 -14.39 -23.41 -10.78
C PRO A 190 -15.26 -24.52 -10.17
N GLN A 191 -15.26 -25.71 -10.81
CA GLN A 191 -16.08 -26.84 -10.38
C GLN A 191 -15.80 -27.25 -8.93
N THR A 192 -14.56 -27.07 -8.45
CA THR A 192 -14.18 -27.32 -7.05
C THR A 192 -15.01 -26.48 -6.08
N LEU A 193 -15.13 -25.17 -6.33
CA LEU A 193 -15.93 -24.26 -5.51
C LEU A 193 -17.42 -24.61 -5.59
N ILE A 194 -17.91 -24.97 -6.78
CA ILE A 194 -19.31 -25.39 -6.96
C ILE A 194 -19.59 -26.62 -6.09
N ASN A 195 -18.73 -27.64 -6.14
CA ASN A 195 -18.89 -28.87 -5.37
C ASN A 195 -18.87 -28.61 -3.86
N GLU A 196 -17.88 -27.83 -3.37
CA GLU A 196 -17.78 -27.45 -1.95
C GLU A 196 -19.05 -26.72 -1.46
N ILE A 197 -19.62 -25.82 -2.27
CA ILE A 197 -20.88 -25.14 -1.93
C ILE A 197 -22.06 -26.11 -1.89
N LEU A 198 -22.15 -27.05 -2.85
CA LEU A 198 -23.25 -28.00 -2.91
C LEU A 198 -23.22 -29.00 -1.74
N GLU A 199 -22.05 -29.51 -1.36
CA GLU A 199 -21.88 -30.43 -0.22
C GLU A 199 -22.35 -29.81 1.11
N ASN A 200 -22.03 -28.53 1.32
CA ASN A 200 -22.44 -27.78 2.51
C ASN A 200 -23.91 -27.31 2.46
N LYS A 201 -24.56 -27.36 1.29
CA LYS A 201 -26.01 -27.13 1.17
C LYS A 201 -26.82 -28.38 1.48
N SER A 202 -26.38 -29.56 1.01
CA SER A 202 -27.07 -30.82 1.25
C SER A 202 -27.09 -31.23 2.72
N THR A 203 -26.02 -30.92 3.46
CA THR A 203 -25.90 -31.25 4.90
C THR A 203 -26.84 -30.46 5.82
N ASN A 204 -27.46 -29.37 5.34
CA ASN A 204 -28.40 -28.56 6.12
C ASN A 204 -29.88 -29.02 5.99
N ASN A 205 -30.18 -30.05 5.19
CA ASN A 205 -31.56 -30.44 4.88
C ASN A 205 -32.00 -31.79 5.48
N ASP A 206 -31.13 -32.49 6.22
CA ASP A 206 -31.43 -33.81 6.84
C ASP A 206 -31.88 -33.71 8.31
N GLY A 207 -32.40 -32.56 8.72
CA GLY A 207 -32.68 -32.22 10.12
C GLY A 207 -34.12 -31.82 10.44
N VAL A 208 -35.13 -32.27 9.69
CA VAL A 208 -36.54 -32.25 10.15
C VAL A 208 -37.29 -33.44 9.55
N ALA A 209 -37.40 -34.53 10.31
CA ALA A 209 -38.47 -35.51 10.23
C ALA A 209 -38.84 -35.93 11.66
#